data_AF-A0A8T0PJ02-F1
#
_entry.id   AF-A0A8T0PJ02-F1
#
_cell.length_a   1.000
_cell.length_b   1.000
_cell.length_c   1.000
_cell.angle_alpha   90.00
_cell.angle_beta   90.00
_cell.angle_gamma   90.00
#
_symmetry.space_group_name_H-M   'P 1'
#
loop_
_entity.id
_entity.type
_entity.pdbx_description
1 polymer ?
#
loop_
_entity_poly.entity_id
_entity_poly.type
_entity_poly.pdbx_seq_one_letter_code
_entity_poly.pdbx_strand_id
1 'polypeptide(L)'
;MADTNMKYRLREIEFLGNRKHIIVLQDDAEWCPLVEISNIVLLRDEVPQGITICRTTNGEKYVRRVTLDHLLYTFMLRKIRLAVHKGLATEDQMNATLPVILANIRSLSTSFNVCPGGLKRTSDLEDGMEKQLYGSLGTQIYHGFLVDCQDADTSEAVGMKTYRQLLKEVEDLETSTSEGNIQRSTVIRNFSNSSKTQLTPYG
;
A
#
# COMPACT_ATOMS: atom_id res chain seq x y z
N MET A 1 11.08 2.19 18.56
CA MET A 1 9.75 2.73 18.89
C MET A 1 9.44 3.80 17.86
N ALA A 2 8.25 3.76 17.27
CA ALA A 2 7.74 4.80 16.39
C ALA A 2 7.78 6.18 17.07
N ASP A 3 8.39 7.19 16.45
CA ASP A 3 8.41 8.55 17.00
C ASP A 3 7.01 9.15 16.95
N THR A 4 6.36 9.21 18.12
CA THR A 4 5.00 9.75 18.28
C THR A 4 4.95 11.27 18.18
N ASN A 5 6.10 11.96 18.22
CA ASN A 5 6.21 13.39 18.01
C ASN A 5 6.37 13.78 16.54
N MET A 6 6.51 12.82 15.63
CA MET A 6 6.58 13.09 14.20
C MET A 6 5.36 13.91 13.73
N LYS A 7 5.65 14.97 12.97
CA LYS A 7 4.66 15.89 12.41
C LYS A 7 4.66 15.75 10.90
N TYR A 8 3.48 15.85 10.32
CA TYR A 8 3.29 15.94 8.88
C TYR A 8 2.67 17.29 8.56
N ARG A 9 3.19 17.97 7.53
CA ARG A 9 2.58 19.20 7.03
C ARG A 9 1.22 18.91 6.40
N LEU A 10 0.35 19.91 6.42
CA LEU A 10 -0.97 19.84 5.83
C LEU A 10 -1.09 20.87 4.70
N ARG A 11 -1.84 20.52 3.66
CA ARG A 11 -2.19 21.44 2.58
C ARG A 11 -3.69 21.45 2.37
N GLU A 12 -4.22 22.66 2.17
CA GLU A 12 -5.59 22.83 1.70
C GLU A 12 -5.61 22.77 0.17
N ILE A 13 -6.53 21.98 -0.38
CA ILE A 13 -6.70 21.82 -1.82
C ILE A 13 -8.17 22.01 -2.17
N GLU A 14 -8.42 22.44 -3.40
CA GLU A 14 -9.75 22.38 -4.01
C GLU A 14 -9.88 21.05 -4.74
N PHE A 15 -10.86 20.25 -4.34
CA PHE A 15 -11.12 18.93 -4.93
C PHE A 15 -12.61 18.78 -5.20
N LEU A 16 -12.96 18.12 -6.30
CA LEU A 16 -14.34 17.92 -6.77
C LEU A 16 -15.19 19.21 -6.87
N GLY A 17 -14.62 20.28 -7.45
CA GLY A 17 -15.39 21.46 -7.85
C GLY A 17 -15.73 22.42 -6.69
N ASN A 18 -14.72 22.80 -5.90
CA ASN A 18 -14.71 23.90 -4.91
C ASN A 18 -14.97 23.52 -3.45
N ARG A 19 -14.92 22.22 -3.09
CA ARG A 19 -14.78 21.86 -1.67
C ARG A 19 -13.31 21.95 -1.27
N LYS A 20 -13.07 22.67 -0.17
CA LYS A 20 -11.75 22.77 0.46
C LYS A 20 -11.51 21.50 1.27
N HIS A 21 -10.62 20.65 0.79
CA HIS A 21 -10.15 19.47 1.51
C HIS A 21 -8.77 19.74 2.11
N ILE A 22 -8.45 19.02 3.18
CA ILE A 22 -7.11 19.00 3.74
C ILE A 22 -6.45 17.67 3.37
N ILE A 23 -5.22 17.73 2.89
CA ILE A 23 -4.36 16.57 2.68
C ILE A 23 -3.12 16.65 3.57
N VAL A 24 -2.64 15.50 3.97
CA VAL A 24 -1.34 15.28 4.62
C VAL A 24 -0.27 15.24 3.54
N LEU A 25 0.79 16.01 3.73
CA LEU A 25 1.95 16.02 2.88
C LEU A 25 2.99 15.02 3.37
N GLN A 26 3.72 14.44 2.42
CA GLN A 26 4.93 13.69 2.69
C GLN A 26 6.14 14.63 2.54
N ASP A 27 6.96 14.71 3.58
CA ASP A 27 8.11 15.62 3.61
C ASP A 27 9.41 14.94 3.15
N ASP A 28 9.51 13.62 3.34
CA ASP A 28 10.68 12.81 2.98
C ASP A 28 10.52 12.16 1.60
N ALA A 29 11.66 11.82 0.98
CA ALA A 29 11.70 11.16 -0.33
C ALA A 29 11.18 9.71 -0.31
N GLU A 30 11.08 9.10 0.88
CA GLU A 30 10.61 7.72 1.04
C GLU A 30 9.10 7.66 1.20
N TRP A 31 8.45 6.79 0.43
CA TRP A 31 7.02 6.55 0.45
C TRP A 31 6.52 6.21 1.87
N CYS A 32 5.48 6.92 2.32
CA CYS A 32 4.85 6.71 3.63
C CYS A 32 3.38 6.27 3.47
N PRO A 33 3.08 4.96 3.58
CA PRO A 33 1.72 4.42 3.52
C PRO A 33 0.74 5.05 4.51
N LEU A 34 1.22 5.53 5.66
CA LEU A 34 0.38 6.26 6.62
C LEU A 34 -0.20 7.55 6.00
N VAL A 35 0.60 8.30 5.24
CA VAL A 35 0.18 9.54 4.57
C VAL A 35 -0.84 9.21 3.48
N GLU A 36 -0.55 8.20 2.66
CA GLU A 36 -1.42 7.76 1.57
C GLU A 36 -2.82 7.36 2.09
N ILE A 37 -2.87 6.45 3.07
CA ILE A 37 -4.13 5.96 3.63
C ILE A 37 -4.89 7.08 4.35
N SER A 38 -4.17 7.95 5.07
CA SER A 38 -4.81 9.11 5.72
C SER A 38 -5.46 10.02 4.70
N ASN A 39 -4.80 10.29 3.57
CA ASN A 39 -5.35 11.11 2.49
C ASN A 39 -6.59 10.48 1.87
N ILE A 40 -6.67 9.16 1.74
CA ILE A 40 -7.89 8.49 1.28
C ILE A 40 -9.08 8.80 2.20
N VAL A 41 -8.90 8.67 3.51
CA VAL A 41 -9.97 8.93 4.49
C VAL A 41 -10.38 10.41 4.46
N LEU A 42 -9.41 11.32 4.34
CA LEU A 42 -9.65 12.77 4.29
C LEU A 42 -10.38 13.20 3.01
N LEU A 43 -10.00 12.65 1.85
CA LEU A 43 -10.61 12.98 0.56
C LEU A 43 -12.00 12.38 0.38
N ARG A 44 -12.32 11.31 1.12
CA ARG A 44 -13.67 10.71 1.15
C ARG A 44 -14.64 11.39 2.13
N ASP A 45 -14.18 12.42 2.86
CA ASP A 45 -14.95 13.05 3.95
C ASP A 45 -15.38 12.06 5.05
N GLU A 46 -14.57 11.02 5.31
CA GLU A 46 -14.89 9.95 6.25
C GLU A 46 -14.21 10.11 7.62
N VAL A 47 -13.81 11.33 7.98
CA VAL A 47 -13.19 11.62 9.29
C VAL A 47 -14.18 11.33 10.42
N PRO A 48 -13.85 10.45 11.38
CA PRO A 48 -14.71 10.20 12.52
C PRO A 48 -14.94 11.45 13.38
N GLN A 49 -16.15 11.58 13.92
CA GLN A 49 -16.52 12.68 14.80
C GLN A 49 -15.57 12.78 16.00
N GLY A 50 -15.18 14.01 16.35
CA GLY A 50 -14.29 14.30 17.48
C GLY A 50 -12.80 14.29 17.13
N ILE A 51 -12.41 13.92 15.90
CA ILE A 51 -11.02 13.96 15.46
C ILE A 51 -10.71 15.30 14.81
N THR A 52 -9.76 16.04 15.38
CA THR A 52 -9.26 17.31 14.84
C THR A 52 -7.93 17.09 14.14
N ILE A 53 -7.91 17.20 12.81
CA ILE A 53 -6.74 16.93 11.97
C ILE A 53 -5.77 18.11 11.93
N CYS A 54 -6.29 19.34 11.87
CA CYS A 54 -5.47 20.53 11.66
C CYS A 54 -5.04 21.18 12.98
N ARG A 55 -3.73 21.38 13.13
CA ARG A 55 -3.15 22.30 14.11
C ARG A 55 -2.33 23.35 13.38
N THR A 56 -2.32 24.58 13.89
CA THR A 56 -1.52 25.67 13.34
C THR A 56 -0.45 26.08 14.34
N THR A 57 0.80 26.18 13.90
CA THR A 57 1.90 26.74 14.71
C THR A 57 2.75 27.60 13.79
N ASN A 58 2.99 28.84 14.19
CA ASN A 58 3.76 29.82 13.42
C ASN A 58 3.26 30.00 11.97
N GLY A 59 1.96 29.87 11.73
CA GLY A 59 1.35 29.99 10.41
C GLY A 59 1.34 28.71 9.57
N GLU A 60 2.04 27.66 9.99
CA GLU A 60 2.06 26.37 9.29
C GLU A 60 1.00 25.41 9.84
N LYS A 61 0.29 24.74 8.94
CA LYS A 61 -0.68 23.69 9.29
C LYS A 61 0.03 22.33 9.37
N TYR A 62 -0.16 21.61 10.45
CA TYR A 62 0.42 20.28 10.66
C TYR A 62 -0.53 19.33 11.41
N VAL A 63 -0.24 18.05 11.30
CA VAL A 63 -0.87 16.96 12.07
C VAL A 63 0.21 16.10 12.69
N ARG A 64 0.00 15.62 13.92
CA ARG A 64 0.93 14.65 14.53
C ARG A 64 0.59 13.25 14.09
N ARG A 65 1.60 12.39 13.98
CA ARG A 65 1.45 10.96 13.72
C ARG A 65 0.38 10.31 14.60
N VAL A 66 0.41 10.56 15.91
CA VAL A 66 -0.59 10.00 16.85
C VAL A 66 -2.04 10.34 16.47
N THR A 67 -2.26 11.49 15.83
CA THR A 67 -3.59 11.89 15.35
C THR A 67 -3.98 11.12 14.09
N LEU A 68 -3.03 10.82 13.21
CA LEU A 68 -3.25 9.96 12.03
C LEU A 68 -3.50 8.50 12.44
N ASP A 69 -2.71 7.97 13.37
CA ASP A 69 -2.92 6.62 13.92
C ASP A 69 -4.33 6.51 14.55
N HIS A 70 -4.73 7.52 15.32
CA HIS A 70 -6.05 7.58 15.94
C HIS A 70 -7.18 7.75 14.91
N LEU A 71 -6.96 8.53 13.84
CA LEU A 71 -7.88 8.66 12.70
C LEU A 71 -8.16 7.29 12.09
N LEU A 72 -7.12 6.58 11.68
CA LEU A 72 -7.25 5.29 11.00
C LEU A 72 -7.85 4.22 11.91
N TYR A 73 -7.43 4.17 13.17
CA TYR A 73 -7.96 3.21 14.13
C TYR A 73 -9.46 3.44 14.37
N THR A 74 -9.87 4.69 14.58
CA THR A 74 -11.28 5.03 14.85
C THR A 74 -12.15 4.79 13.62
N PHE A 75 -11.65 5.10 12.41
CA PHE A 75 -12.32 4.80 11.15
C PHE A 75 -12.57 3.29 11.00
N MET A 76 -11.54 2.47 11.22
CA MET A 76 -11.62 1.01 11.11
C MET A 76 -12.54 0.39 12.17
N LEU A 77 -12.43 0.85 13.42
CA LEU A 77 -13.30 0.42 14.52
C LEU A 77 -14.78 0.67 14.19
N ARG A 78 -15.11 1.83 13.62
CA ARG A 78 -16.48 2.16 13.19
C ARG A 78 -16.97 1.22 12.10
N LYS A 79 -16.14 0.90 11.09
CA LYS A 79 -16.51 -0.05 10.03
C LYS A 79 -16.79 -1.45 10.57
N ILE A 80 -15.95 -1.96 11.47
CA ILE A 80 -16.13 -3.29 12.05
C ILE A 80 -17.38 -3.32 12.95
N ARG A 81 -17.58 -2.31 13.80
CA ARG A 81 -18.80 -2.21 14.62
C ARG A 81 -20.06 -2.18 13.76
N LEU A 82 -20.03 -1.48 12.63
CA LEU A 82 -21.14 -1.47 11.69
C LEU A 82 -21.36 -2.84 11.06
N ALA A 83 -20.31 -3.59 10.73
CA ALA A 83 -20.41 -4.96 10.23
C ALA A 83 -21.05 -5.90 11.26
N VAL A 84 -20.64 -5.79 12.54
CA VAL A 84 -21.26 -6.53 13.65
C VAL A 84 -22.73 -6.18 13.80
N HIS A 85 -23.07 -4.89 13.83
CA HIS A 85 -24.46 -4.43 13.92
C HIS A 85 -25.33 -4.93 12.75
N LYS A 86 -24.74 -5.10 11.55
CA LYS A 86 -25.43 -5.63 10.37
C LYS A 86 -25.47 -7.18 10.33
N GLY A 87 -24.90 -7.87 11.31
CA GLY A 87 -24.81 -9.33 11.32
C GLY A 87 -23.82 -9.91 10.31
N LEU A 88 -22.90 -9.09 9.78
CA LEU A 88 -21.86 -9.51 8.82
C LEU A 88 -20.58 -10.01 9.52
N ALA A 89 -20.44 -9.76 10.82
CA ALA A 89 -19.34 -10.21 11.65
C ALA A 89 -19.84 -10.45 13.09
N THR A 90 -19.11 -11.25 13.87
CA THR A 90 -19.40 -11.46 15.30
C THR A 90 -18.55 -10.55 16.18
N GLU A 91 -18.95 -10.39 17.45
CA GLU A 91 -18.13 -9.68 18.44
C GLU A 91 -16.77 -10.36 18.66
N ASP A 92 -16.73 -11.69 18.64
CA ASP A 92 -15.48 -12.45 18.75
C ASP A 92 -14.53 -12.17 17.58
N GLN A 93 -15.07 -12.12 16.35
CA GLN A 93 -14.30 -11.75 15.16
C GLN A 93 -13.77 -10.32 15.27
N MET A 94 -14.58 -9.37 15.77
CA MET A 94 -14.12 -8.01 16.04
C MET A 94 -12.98 -7.99 17.06
N ASN A 95 -13.14 -8.68 18.19
CA ASN A 95 -12.15 -8.72 19.27
C ASN A 95 -10.82 -9.34 18.81
N ALA A 96 -10.87 -10.33 17.90
CA ALA A 96 -9.68 -10.90 17.29
C ALA A 96 -9.03 -9.97 16.25
N THR A 97 -9.82 -9.19 15.50
CA THR A 97 -9.34 -8.36 14.39
C THR A 97 -8.74 -7.03 14.86
N LEU A 98 -9.29 -6.42 15.90
CA LEU A 98 -8.87 -5.08 16.36
C LEU A 98 -7.37 -4.99 16.75
N PRO A 99 -6.78 -5.95 17.48
CA PRO A 99 -5.35 -5.93 17.78
C PRO A 99 -4.47 -5.97 16.53
N VAL A 100 -4.87 -6.76 15.52
CA VAL A 100 -4.15 -6.89 14.25
C VAL A 100 -4.18 -5.56 13.49
N ILE A 101 -5.35 -4.91 13.41
CA ILE A 101 -5.46 -3.59 12.77
C ILE A 101 -4.58 -2.56 13.46
N LEU A 102 -4.57 -2.53 14.79
CA LEU A 102 -3.73 -1.60 15.53
C LEU A 102 -2.25 -1.82 15.28
N ALA A 103 -1.81 -3.09 15.21
CA ALA A 103 -0.44 -3.43 14.86
C ALA A 103 -0.09 -2.97 13.43
N ASN A 104 -0.99 -3.20 12.47
CA ASN A 104 -0.80 -2.80 11.07
C ASN A 104 -0.74 -1.28 10.91
N ILE A 105 -1.61 -0.51 11.57
CA ILE A 105 -1.56 0.96 11.51
C ILE A 105 -0.20 1.47 12.02
N ARG A 106 0.33 0.85 13.08
CA ARG A 106 1.63 1.25 13.64
C ARG A 106 2.80 0.94 12.71
N SER A 107 2.70 -0.11 11.88
CA SER A 107 3.75 -0.48 10.92
C SER A 107 3.77 0.38 9.65
N LEU A 108 2.68 1.12 9.36
CA LEU A 108 2.53 1.91 8.14
C LEU A 108 3.62 2.94 7.88
N SER A 109 4.28 3.45 8.92
CA SER A 109 5.33 4.45 8.76
C SER A 109 6.74 3.88 8.92
N THR A 110 6.90 2.56 9.09
CA THR A 110 8.20 1.97 9.47
C THR A 110 8.59 0.73 8.70
N SER A 111 7.64 -0.13 8.31
CA SER A 111 7.97 -1.46 7.78
C SER A 111 6.93 -2.02 6.82
N PHE A 112 6.08 -1.16 6.27
CA PHE A 112 5.01 -1.56 5.37
C PHE A 112 5.56 -1.78 3.96
N ASN A 113 5.35 -2.96 3.39
CA ASN A 113 5.87 -3.33 2.07
C ASN A 113 4.82 -4.03 1.24
N VAL A 114 4.58 -3.54 0.03
CA VAL A 114 3.68 -4.16 -0.94
C VAL A 114 4.52 -4.70 -2.09
N CYS A 115 4.26 -5.94 -2.51
CA CYS A 115 4.98 -6.58 -3.59
C CYS A 115 4.00 -7.18 -4.61
N PRO A 116 4.29 -7.09 -5.92
CA PRO A 116 3.49 -7.77 -6.95
C PRO A 116 3.41 -9.28 -6.71
N GLY A 117 2.18 -9.78 -6.61
CA GLY A 117 1.84 -11.21 -6.51
C GLY A 117 1.96 -11.93 -7.86
N GLY A 118 1.90 -11.16 -8.94
CA GLY A 118 2.20 -11.60 -10.29
C GLY A 118 2.38 -10.38 -11.18
N LEU A 119 2.94 -10.58 -12.37
CA LEU A 119 3.21 -9.48 -13.31
C LEU A 119 2.25 -9.47 -14.50
N LYS A 120 1.04 -10.02 -14.34
CA LYS A 120 0.03 -10.12 -15.42
C LYS A 120 -1.23 -9.31 -15.19
N ARG A 121 -1.48 -8.83 -13.97
CA ARG A 121 -2.67 -8.03 -13.64
C ARG A 121 -2.27 -6.93 -12.68
N THR A 122 -2.84 -5.75 -12.85
CA THR A 122 -2.52 -4.58 -12.01
C THR A 122 -2.91 -4.74 -10.55
N SER A 123 -3.89 -5.60 -10.25
CA SER A 123 -4.38 -5.84 -8.89
C SER A 123 -3.69 -7.00 -8.19
N ASP A 124 -2.69 -7.63 -8.82
CA ASP A 124 -2.09 -8.86 -8.31
C ASP A 124 -0.96 -8.55 -7.31
N LEU A 125 -1.26 -8.68 -6.03
CA LEU A 125 -0.34 -8.40 -4.94
C LEU A 125 -0.17 -9.63 -4.06
N GLU A 126 1.05 -9.83 -3.56
CA GLU A 126 1.33 -10.89 -2.61
C GLU A 126 0.41 -10.76 -1.38
N ASP A 127 -0.06 -11.91 -0.89
CA ASP A 127 -0.92 -11.94 0.27
C ASP A 127 -0.12 -11.55 1.52
N GLY A 128 -0.64 -10.58 2.25
CA GLY A 128 0.03 -9.98 3.40
C GLY A 128 -0.92 -9.07 4.19
N MET A 129 -0.44 -8.62 5.33
CA MET A 129 -1.20 -7.71 6.21
C MET A 129 -1.50 -6.38 5.50
N GLU A 130 -0.63 -5.97 4.59
CA GLU A 130 -0.72 -4.78 3.77
C GLU A 130 -1.94 -4.81 2.85
N LYS A 131 -2.07 -5.88 2.08
CA LYS A 131 -3.23 -6.11 1.20
C LYS A 131 -4.54 -6.18 1.99
N GLN A 132 -4.52 -6.87 3.14
CA GLN A 132 -5.69 -6.98 4.03
C GLN A 132 -6.12 -5.62 4.62
N LEU A 133 -5.16 -4.76 4.98
CA LEU A 133 -5.43 -3.44 5.52
C LEU A 133 -6.17 -2.58 4.49
N TYR A 134 -5.67 -2.51 3.25
CA TYR A 134 -6.31 -1.76 2.17
C TYR A 134 -7.70 -2.31 1.85
N GLY A 135 -7.85 -3.63 1.76
CA GLY A 135 -9.16 -4.26 1.59
C GLY A 135 -10.15 -3.87 2.69
N SER A 136 -9.69 -3.85 3.94
CA SER A 136 -10.51 -3.44 5.10
C SER A 136 -10.89 -1.95 5.06
N LEU A 137 -10.03 -1.09 4.52
CA LEU A 137 -10.33 0.32 4.24
C LEU A 137 -11.35 0.49 3.10
N GLY A 138 -11.60 -0.54 2.30
CA GLY A 138 -12.41 -0.45 1.09
C GLY A 138 -11.65 0.26 -0.03
N THR A 139 -10.35 -0.01 -0.13
CA THR A 139 -9.47 0.52 -1.17
C THR A 139 -8.68 -0.64 -1.77
N GLN A 140 -8.49 -0.62 -3.08
CA GLN A 140 -7.64 -1.55 -3.79
C GLN A 140 -6.29 -0.90 -4.07
N ILE A 141 -5.20 -1.65 -3.92
CA ILE A 141 -3.86 -1.24 -4.37
C ILE A 141 -3.62 -1.82 -5.75
N TYR A 142 -2.93 -1.05 -6.59
CA TYR A 142 -2.55 -1.44 -7.95
C TYR A 142 -1.05 -1.26 -8.18
N HIS A 143 -0.49 -1.99 -9.14
CA HIS A 143 0.85 -1.77 -9.69
C HIS A 143 0.78 -1.80 -11.22
N GLY A 144 1.69 -1.05 -11.86
CA GLY A 144 1.87 -1.08 -13.33
C GLY A 144 3.07 -1.91 -13.76
N PHE A 145 3.68 -2.67 -12.84
CA PHE A 145 4.78 -3.56 -13.18
C PHE A 145 4.25 -4.82 -13.85
N LEU A 146 3.95 -4.75 -15.14
CA LEU A 146 3.37 -5.84 -15.91
C LEU A 146 4.27 -6.28 -17.06
N VAL A 147 4.25 -7.58 -17.35
CA VAL A 147 4.83 -8.15 -18.56
C VAL A 147 3.84 -7.98 -19.70
N ASP A 148 4.33 -7.47 -20.84
CA ASP A 148 3.54 -7.41 -22.07
C ASP A 148 3.24 -8.83 -22.56
N CYS A 149 1.96 -9.11 -22.82
CA CYS A 149 1.53 -10.41 -23.34
C CYS A 149 1.95 -10.66 -24.79
N GLN A 150 2.34 -9.61 -25.54
CA GLN A 150 2.85 -9.73 -26.90
C GLN A 150 4.32 -10.19 -26.94
N ASP A 151 5.07 -9.95 -25.86
CA ASP A 151 6.41 -10.50 -25.68
C ASP A 151 6.30 -11.92 -25.12
N ALA A 152 6.11 -12.88 -26.03
CA ALA A 152 5.91 -14.29 -25.67
C ALA A 152 7.08 -14.85 -24.86
N ASP A 153 8.32 -14.51 -25.23
CA ASP A 153 9.54 -14.99 -24.57
C ASP A 153 9.59 -14.51 -23.11
N THR A 154 9.36 -13.21 -22.87
CA THR A 154 9.35 -12.66 -21.50
C THR A 154 8.14 -13.17 -20.70
N SER A 155 6.97 -13.25 -21.33
CA SER A 155 5.72 -13.73 -20.69
C SER A 155 5.84 -15.20 -20.25
N GLU A 156 6.48 -16.04 -21.06
CA GLU A 156 6.77 -17.44 -20.71
C GLU A 156 7.85 -17.52 -19.64
N ALA A 157 8.94 -16.76 -19.78
CA ALA A 157 10.04 -16.76 -18.81
C ALA A 157 9.58 -16.35 -17.41
N VAL A 158 8.72 -15.33 -17.31
CA VAL A 158 8.13 -14.86 -16.04
C VAL A 158 7.04 -15.80 -15.52
N GLY A 159 6.16 -16.28 -16.40
CA GLY A 159 5.12 -17.25 -16.04
C GLY A 159 4.08 -16.69 -15.06
N MET A 160 3.78 -17.44 -13.99
CA MET A 160 2.81 -17.09 -12.94
C MET A 160 3.46 -16.85 -11.57
N LYS A 161 4.76 -16.56 -11.55
CA LYS A 161 5.54 -16.39 -10.32
C LYS A 161 5.35 -15.00 -9.73
N THR A 162 5.42 -14.91 -8.40
CA THR A 162 5.49 -13.61 -7.72
C THR A 162 6.82 -12.93 -7.99
N TYR A 163 6.89 -11.62 -7.77
CA TYR A 163 8.15 -10.89 -7.95
C TYR A 163 9.28 -11.46 -7.08
N ARG A 164 9.01 -11.80 -5.81
CA ARG A 164 10.01 -12.40 -4.91
C ARG A 164 10.44 -13.80 -5.35
N GLN A 165 9.50 -14.61 -5.85
CA GLN A 165 9.82 -15.92 -6.40
C GLN A 165 10.74 -15.81 -7.63
N LEU A 166 10.51 -14.82 -8.51
CA LEU A 166 11.37 -14.57 -9.66
C LEU A 166 12.77 -14.13 -9.25
N LEU A 167 12.90 -13.24 -8.27
CA LEU A 167 14.21 -12.81 -7.77
C LEU A 167 15.04 -13.99 -7.27
N LYS A 168 14.45 -14.83 -6.40
CA LYS A 168 15.11 -16.03 -5.89
C LYS A 168 15.47 -17.01 -7.00
N GLU A 169 14.56 -17.22 -7.95
CA GLU A 169 14.80 -18.14 -9.04
C GLU A 169 15.92 -17.66 -9.96
N VAL A 170 16.04 -16.35 -10.23
CA VAL A 170 17.14 -15.80 -11.02
C VAL A 170 18.48 -16.11 -10.34
N GLU A 171 18.58 -15.97 -9.02
CA GLU A 171 19.77 -16.35 -8.24
C GLU A 171 20.10 -17.84 -8.40
N ASP A 172 19.10 -18.72 -8.32
CA ASP A 172 19.30 -20.16 -8.49
C ASP A 172 19.75 -20.50 -9.93
N LEU A 173 19.13 -19.88 -10.94
CA LEU A 173 19.43 -20.12 -12.36
C LEU A 173 20.84 -19.67 -12.76
N GLU A 174 21.41 -18.66 -12.09
CA GLU A 174 22.77 -18.18 -12.33
C GLU A 174 23.85 -19.24 -12.03
N THR A 175 23.55 -20.18 -11.14
CA THR A 175 24.45 -21.28 -10.79
C THR A 175 24.30 -22.49 -11.70
N SER A 176 23.34 -22.47 -12.63
CA SER A 176 23.03 -23.59 -13.50
C SER A 176 23.97 -23.67 -14.71
N THR A 177 24.32 -24.89 -15.11
CA THR A 177 25.09 -25.18 -16.34
C THR A 177 24.20 -25.47 -17.56
N SER A 178 22.88 -25.51 -17.37
CA SER A 178 21.92 -25.75 -18.45
C SER A 178 21.72 -24.49 -19.29
N GLU A 179 21.92 -24.60 -20.60
CA GLU A 179 21.79 -23.50 -21.56
C GLU A 179 20.39 -22.85 -21.51
N GLY A 180 19.33 -23.66 -21.40
CA GLY A 180 17.95 -23.16 -21.28
C GLY A 180 17.71 -22.34 -20.00
N ASN A 181 18.35 -22.72 -18.89
CA ASN A 181 18.25 -21.98 -17.63
C ASN A 181 19.00 -20.64 -17.70
N ILE A 182 20.17 -20.63 -18.33
CA ILE A 182 20.97 -19.41 -18.57
C ILE A 182 20.20 -18.43 -19.46
N GLN A 183 19.58 -18.94 -20.54
CA GLN A 183 18.77 -18.13 -21.44
C GLN A 183 17.56 -17.52 -20.72
N ARG A 184 16.83 -18.33 -19.95
CA ARG A 184 15.68 -17.85 -19.18
C ARG A 184 16.06 -16.81 -18.13
N SER A 185 17.16 -17.02 -17.39
CA SER A 185 17.69 -16.02 -16.44
C SER A 185 18.01 -14.69 -17.13
N THR A 186 18.62 -14.76 -18.32
CA THR A 186 18.95 -13.57 -19.12
C THR A 186 17.70 -12.78 -19.53
N VAL A 187 16.63 -13.46 -19.97
CA VAL A 187 15.35 -12.82 -20.33
C VAL A 187 14.75 -12.09 -19.13
N ILE A 188 14.64 -12.76 -17.97
CA ILE A 188 14.07 -12.17 -16.75
C ILE A 188 14.89 -10.94 -16.30
N ARG A 189 16.23 -11.02 -16.38
CA ARG A 189 17.10 -9.90 -16.01
C ARG A 189 16.96 -8.71 -16.96
N ASN A 190 16.83 -8.96 -18.27
CA ASN A 190 16.61 -7.91 -19.26
C ASN A 190 15.28 -7.19 -19.02
N PHE A 191 14.22 -7.93 -18.69
CA PHE A 191 12.94 -7.37 -18.29
C PHE A 191 13.06 -6.51 -17.02
N SER A 192 13.71 -7.02 -15.97
CA SER A 192 13.94 -6.27 -14.72
C SER A 192 14.76 -4.99 -14.95
N ASN A 193 15.79 -5.07 -15.80
CA ASN A 193 16.65 -3.93 -16.13
C ASN A 193 15.97 -2.86 -17.00
N SER A 194 15.09 -3.27 -17.91
CA SER A 194 14.30 -2.34 -18.73
C SER A 194 13.14 -1.73 -17.95
N SER A 195 12.71 -2.38 -16.86
CA SER A 195 11.56 -1.98 -16.03
C SER A 195 11.95 -1.56 -14.61
N LYS A 196 13.12 -0.90 -14.45
CA LYS A 196 13.65 -0.49 -13.12
C LYS A 196 12.73 0.41 -12.32
N THR A 197 11.85 1.16 -13.00
CA THR A 197 10.85 2.03 -12.38
C THR A 197 9.63 1.27 -11.85
N GLN A 198 9.56 -0.04 -12.09
CA GLN A 198 8.42 -0.90 -11.72
C GLN A 198 7.08 -0.39 -12.30
N LEU A 199 7.15 0.22 -13.48
CA LEU A 199 6.03 0.65 -14.30
C LEU A 199 6.41 0.41 -15.76
N THR A 200 5.64 -0.41 -16.48
CA THR A 200 5.88 -0.73 -17.89
C THR A 200 4.86 -0.01 -18.77
N PRO A 201 5.12 0.20 -20.07
CA PRO A 201 4.13 0.82 -20.97
C PRO A 201 2.82 0.04 -21.09
N TYR A 202 2.84 -1.27 -20.83
CA TYR A 202 1.67 -2.14 -20.88
C TYR A 202 0.79 -2.06 -19.62
N GLY A 203 1.39 -1.75 -18.46
CA GLY A 203 0.70 -1.70 -17.16
C GLY A 203 0.27 -0.32 -16.74
#